data_AF-A0A520W510-F1
#
_entry.id   AF-A0A520W510-F1
#
_cell.length_a   1.000
_cell.length_b   1.000
_cell.length_c   1.000
_cell.angle_alpha   90.00
_cell.angle_beta   90.00
_cell.angle_gamma   90.00
#
_symmetry.space_group_name_H-M   'P 1'
#
loop_
_entity.id
_entity.type
_entity.pdbx_description
1 polymer ?
#
loop_
_entity_poly.entity_id
_entity_poly.type
_entity_poly.pdbx_seq_one_letter_code
_entity_poly.pdbx_strand_id
1 'polypeptide(L)'
;MYEIPSHKILRLNDIEFIHEAIVDDRHQISGHYHPTLSVKLNGKRVTEKCILQTESKLILPSFGKYTGGLSINNKIFKPYLKSGFNAYICNEKNVYKFSSSDLKKNVK
;
A
#
# COMPACT_ATOMS: atom_id res chain seq x y z
N MET A 1 -10.75 -13.07 -24.67
CA MET A 1 -9.81 -12.82 -23.55
C MET A 1 -8.93 -11.66 -23.97
N TYR A 2 -8.99 -10.53 -23.27
CA TYR A 2 -8.04 -9.44 -23.51
C TYR A 2 -6.78 -9.74 -22.69
N GLU A 3 -5.71 -10.18 -23.34
CA GLU A 3 -4.39 -10.18 -22.74
C GLU A 3 -3.96 -8.73 -22.53
N ILE A 4 -4.06 -8.25 -21.30
CA ILE A 4 -3.47 -6.96 -20.92
C ILE A 4 -1.99 -7.25 -20.65
N PRO A 5 -1.05 -6.67 -21.41
CA PRO A 5 0.37 -6.83 -21.15
C PRO A 5 0.67 -6.37 -19.72
N SER A 6 1.46 -7.14 -18.97
CA SER A 6 1.93 -6.87 -17.60
C SER A 6 2.44 -5.43 -17.37
N HIS A 7 2.84 -4.74 -18.44
CA HIS A 7 3.45 -3.40 -18.42
C HIS A 7 2.58 -2.29 -19.03
N LYS A 8 1.28 -2.52 -19.26
CA LYS A 8 0.41 -1.50 -19.85
C LYS A 8 -0.09 -0.54 -18.76
N ILE A 9 0.27 0.74 -18.90
CA ILE A 9 -0.32 1.82 -18.11
C ILE A 9 -1.71 2.13 -18.67
N LEU A 10 -2.74 2.03 -17.85
CA LEU A 10 -4.08 2.51 -18.17
C LEU A 10 -4.26 3.89 -17.54
N ARG A 11 -4.66 4.88 -18.35
CA ARG A 11 -4.93 6.24 -17.88
C ARG A 11 -6.43 6.50 -17.87
N LEU A 12 -6.94 6.98 -16.74
CA LEU A 12 -8.29 7.48 -16.61
C LEU A 12 -8.21 8.84 -15.91
N ASN A 13 -8.50 9.91 -16.66
CA ASN A 13 -8.27 11.28 -16.22
C ASN A 13 -6.82 11.44 -15.71
N ASP A 14 -6.64 12.00 -14.51
CA ASP A 14 -5.34 12.26 -13.91
C ASP A 14 -4.76 11.06 -13.12
N ILE A 15 -5.34 9.87 -13.27
CA ILE A 15 -4.93 8.64 -12.56
C ILE A 15 -4.31 7.63 -13.53
N GLU A 16 -3.11 7.18 -13.21
CA GLU A 16 -2.43 6.06 -13.88
C GLU A 16 -2.62 4.76 -13.08
N PHE A 17 -3.23 3.75 -13.70
CA PHE A 17 -3.24 2.39 -13.20
C PHE A 17 -2.04 1.65 -13.80
N ILE A 18 -1.11 1.26 -12.93
CA ILE A 18 0.17 0.63 -13.30
C ILE A 18 0.42 -0.61 -12.44
N HIS A 19 1.15 -1.61 -12.95
CA HIS A 19 1.45 -2.80 -12.14
C HIS A 19 2.38 -2.48 -10.96
N GLU A 20 3.52 -1.86 -11.25
CA GLU A 20 4.54 -1.48 -10.27
C GLU A 20 4.61 0.06 -10.17
N ALA A 21 4.61 0.60 -8.95
CA ALA A 21 4.68 2.06 -8.74
C ALA A 21 6.00 2.63 -9.28
N ILE A 22 5.94 3.87 -9.77
CA ILE A 22 7.12 4.64 -10.16
C ILE A 22 7.22 5.86 -9.24
N VAL A 23 8.43 6.21 -8.80
CA VAL A 23 8.64 7.39 -7.94
C VAL A 23 8.63 8.66 -8.78
N ASP A 24 7.45 9.24 -8.96
CA ASP A 24 7.23 10.51 -9.68
C ASP A 24 6.08 11.32 -9.04
N ASP A 25 5.66 12.39 -9.71
CA ASP A 25 4.59 13.28 -9.23
C ASP A 25 3.19 12.90 -9.72
N ARG A 26 3.04 11.83 -10.52
CA ARG A 26 1.74 11.43 -11.07
C ARG A 26 0.90 10.69 -10.04
N HIS A 27 -0.42 10.82 -10.11
CA HIS A 27 -1.31 10.00 -9.30
C HIS A 27 -1.34 8.57 -9.83
N GLN A 28 -0.82 7.62 -9.05
CA GLN A 28 -0.76 6.22 -9.46
C GLN A 28 -1.50 5.31 -8.50
N ILE A 29 -2.25 4.38 -9.06
CA ILE A 29 -2.80 3.23 -8.36
C ILE A 29 -2.03 2.01 -8.85
N SER A 30 -1.32 1.34 -7.94
CA SER A 30 -0.44 0.23 -8.29
C SER A 30 -0.65 -1.00 -7.43
N GLY A 31 -0.15 -2.14 -7.90
CA GLY A 31 -0.09 -3.38 -7.16
C GLY A 31 1.36 -3.80 -6.91
N HIS A 32 1.68 -5.04 -7.31
CA HIS A 32 2.98 -5.68 -7.27
C HIS A 32 3.52 -5.97 -5.86
N TYR A 33 3.73 -4.95 -5.03
CA TYR A 33 4.40 -5.09 -3.74
C TYR A 33 3.52 -5.68 -2.64
N HIS A 34 2.19 -5.52 -2.75
CA HIS A 34 1.19 -6.01 -1.79
C HIS A 34 1.53 -5.64 -0.33
N PRO A 35 1.41 -4.36 0.05
CA PRO A 35 1.96 -3.89 1.30
C PRO A 35 1.28 -4.55 2.52
N THR A 36 2.08 -4.86 3.53
CA THR A 36 1.62 -5.37 4.83
C THR A 36 2.00 -4.42 5.96
N LEU A 37 1.09 -4.28 6.91
CA LEU A 37 1.26 -3.47 8.10
C LEU A 37 1.23 -4.37 9.34
N SER A 38 2.20 -4.16 10.24
CA SER A 38 2.24 -4.82 11.56
C SER A 38 1.97 -3.79 12.66
N VAL A 39 0.94 -4.02 13.47
CA VAL A 39 0.53 -3.13 14.57
C VAL A 39 0.39 -3.91 15.87
N LYS A 40 0.65 -3.25 17.00
CA LYS A 40 0.37 -3.80 18.33
C LYS A 40 -1.05 -3.39 18.75
N LEU A 41 -1.93 -4.35 18.93
CA LEU A 41 -3.31 -4.16 19.37
C LEU A 41 -3.54 -5.01 20.61
N ASN A 42 -3.92 -4.39 21.74
CA ASN A 42 -4.17 -5.06 23.02
C ASN A 42 -3.03 -6.02 23.44
N GLY A 43 -1.78 -5.58 23.28
CA GLY A 43 -0.58 -6.37 23.60
C GLY A 43 -0.23 -7.48 22.59
N LYS A 44 -1.05 -7.71 21.55
CA LYS A 44 -0.79 -8.68 20.49
C LYS A 44 -0.31 -7.99 19.22
N ARG A 45 0.66 -8.59 18.53
CA ARG A 45 1.11 -8.12 17.22
C ARG A 45 0.22 -8.72 16.14
N VAL A 46 -0.45 -7.86 15.38
CA VAL A 46 -1.29 -8.21 14.24
C VAL A 46 -0.59 -7.74 12.98
N THR A 47 -0.45 -8.63 11.99
CA THR A 47 0.14 -8.29 10.69
C THR A 47 -0.87 -8.59 9.62
N GLU A 48 -1.29 -7.57 8.89
CA GLU A 48 -2.33 -7.69 7.86
C GLU A 48 -1.91 -6.99 6.58
N LYS A 49 -2.55 -7.38 5.48
CA LYS A 49 -2.46 -6.63 4.23
C LYS A 49 -3.07 -5.25 4.41
N CYS A 50 -2.48 -4.27 3.75
CA CYS A 50 -2.95 -2.89 3.84
C CYS A 50 -2.92 -2.22 2.48
N ILE A 51 -3.73 -1.18 2.35
CA ILE A 51 -3.58 -0.18 1.29
C ILE A 51 -2.59 0.86 1.81
N LEU A 52 -1.59 1.20 1.02
CA LEU A 52 -0.62 2.25 1.35
C LEU A 52 -0.92 3.48 0.50
N GLN A 53 -1.17 4.61 1.15
CA GLN A 53 -1.55 5.87 0.51
C GLN A 53 -0.54 6.96 0.85
N THR A 54 -0.04 7.64 -0.17
CA THR A 54 0.75 8.87 -0.06
C THR A 54 -0.01 10.02 -0.74
N GLU A 55 0.65 11.15 -0.95
CA GLU A 55 0.08 12.27 -1.70
C GLU A 55 -0.28 11.88 -3.14
N SER A 56 0.62 11.16 -3.83
CA SER A 56 0.47 10.82 -5.25
C SER A 56 0.38 9.31 -5.52
N LYS A 57 0.47 8.44 -4.52
CA LYS A 57 0.53 6.98 -4.72
C LYS A 57 -0.49 6.24 -3.87
N LEU A 58 -1.15 5.26 -4.47
CA LEU A 58 -2.00 4.28 -3.81
C LEU A 58 -1.53 2.87 -4.18
N ILE A 59 -0.85 2.19 -3.27
CA ILE A 59 -0.34 0.84 -3.47
C ILE A 59 -1.29 -0.16 -2.82
N LEU A 60 -1.92 -0.99 -3.64
CA LEU A 60 -2.96 -1.92 -3.24
C LEU A 60 -2.40 -3.23 -2.69
N PRO A 61 -3.09 -3.86 -1.72
CA PRO A 61 -2.79 -5.21 -1.29
C PRO A 61 -3.11 -6.22 -2.40
N SER A 62 -2.60 -7.43 -2.26
CA SER A 62 -3.07 -8.55 -3.09
C SER A 62 -4.45 -9.01 -2.67
N PHE A 63 -5.33 -9.23 -3.66
CA PHE A 63 -6.65 -9.80 -3.45
C PHE A 63 -6.63 -11.28 -3.01
N GLY A 64 -5.61 -12.05 -3.41
CA GLY A 64 -5.56 -13.49 -3.13
C GLY A 64 -5.17 -13.81 -1.68
N LYS A 65 -5.94 -14.66 -0.99
CA LYS A 65 -5.72 -15.06 0.43
C LYS A 65 -4.32 -15.62 0.73
N TYR A 66 -3.72 -16.33 -0.22
CA TYR A 66 -2.45 -17.05 -0.03
C TYR A 66 -1.21 -16.32 -0.52
N THR A 67 -1.38 -15.13 -1.10
CA THR A 67 -0.24 -14.33 -1.54
C THR A 67 0.35 -13.61 -0.33
N GLY A 68 1.67 -13.68 -0.21
CA GLY A 68 2.41 -12.89 0.77
C GLY A 68 2.30 -11.39 0.47
N GLY A 69 3.07 -10.61 1.21
CA GLY A 69 3.12 -9.17 1.00
C GLY A 69 4.33 -8.56 1.67
N LEU A 70 4.74 -7.40 1.19
CA LEU A 70 5.95 -6.75 1.65
C LEU A 70 5.64 -5.78 2.78
N SER A 71 6.35 -5.89 3.90
CA SER A 71 6.16 -4.94 5.01
C SER A 71 6.40 -3.51 4.55
N ILE A 72 5.54 -2.57 4.96
CA ILE A 72 5.73 -1.13 4.68
C ILE A 72 7.06 -0.57 5.22
N ASN A 73 7.71 -1.27 6.15
CA ASN A 73 9.05 -0.94 6.66
C ASN A 73 10.18 -1.36 5.72
N ASN A 74 9.88 -2.09 4.64
CA ASN A 74 10.88 -2.48 3.65
C ASN A 74 11.45 -1.24 2.94
N LYS A 75 12.76 -1.28 2.65
CA LYS A 75 13.49 -0.20 1.99
C LYS A 75 12.87 0.23 0.65
N ILE A 76 12.18 -0.65 -0.07
CA ILE A 76 11.52 -0.32 -1.35
C ILE A 76 10.48 0.79 -1.17
N PHE A 77 9.85 0.88 0.01
CA PHE A 77 8.80 1.87 0.25
C PHE A 77 9.37 3.25 0.60
N LYS A 78 10.63 3.33 1.09
CA LYS A 78 11.25 4.59 1.54
C LYS A 78 11.09 5.77 0.57
N PRO A 79 11.27 5.61 -0.76
CA PRO A 79 11.10 6.72 -1.71
C PRO A 79 9.68 7.29 -1.72
N TYR A 80 8.66 6.45 -1.52
CA TYR A 80 7.26 6.85 -1.55
C TYR A 80 6.80 7.51 -0.23
N LEU A 81 7.41 7.15 0.90
CA LEU A 81 6.94 7.54 2.24
C LEU A 81 7.52 8.87 2.78
N LYS A 82 8.29 9.61 1.97
CA LYS A 82 9.06 10.79 2.42
C LYS A 82 8.18 11.90 3.00
N SER A 83 7.08 12.23 2.34
CA SER A 83 6.17 13.33 2.73
C SER A 83 5.09 12.91 3.73
N GLY A 84 5.19 11.70 4.28
CA GLY A 84 4.14 11.09 5.10
C GLY A 84 3.23 10.17 4.27
N PHE A 85 2.48 9.34 5.00
CA PHE A 85 1.61 8.33 4.41
C PHE A 85 0.52 7.92 5.39
N ASN A 86 -0.51 7.27 4.85
CA ASN A 86 -1.50 6.52 5.61
C ASN A 86 -1.47 5.06 5.16
N ALA A 87 -1.69 4.15 6.11
CA ALA A 87 -1.92 2.76 5.83
C ALA A 87 -3.33 2.37 6.28
N TYR A 88 -4.04 1.58 5.48
CA TYR A 88 -5.40 1.16 5.75
C TYR A 88 -5.50 -0.36 5.80
N ILE A 89 -5.92 -0.91 6.93
CA ILE A 89 -6.28 -2.33 7.04
C ILE A 89 -7.77 -2.43 6.81
N CYS A 90 -8.18 -3.25 5.84
CA CYS A 90 -9.57 -3.47 5.49
C CYS A 90 -9.99 -4.88 5.88
N ASN A 91 -11.13 -5.02 6.55
CA ASN A 91 -11.85 -6.28 6.68
C ASN A 91 -13.25 -6.15 6.06
N GLU A 92 -14.07 -7.19 6.16
CA GLU A 92 -15.41 -7.21 5.53
C GLU A 92 -16.33 -6.07 5.99
N LYS A 93 -16.10 -5.51 7.18
CA LYS A 93 -17.03 -4.55 7.82
C LYS A 93 -16.40 -3.19 8.10
N ASN A 94 -15.08 -3.10 8.18
CA ASN A 94 -14.37 -1.96 8.72
C ASN A 94 -13.11 -1.64 7.91
N VAL A 95 -12.76 -0.35 7.89
CA VAL A 95 -11.48 0.16 7.39
C VAL A 95 -10.78 0.90 8.53
N TYR A 96 -9.62 0.40 8.96
CA TYR A 96 -8.81 0.98 10.01
C TYR A 96 -7.67 1.79 9.41
N LYS A 97 -7.60 3.09 9.75
CA LYS A 97 -6.57 4.00 9.28
C LYS A 97 -5.45 4.14 10.30
N PHE A 98 -4.21 4.09 9.82
CA PHE A 98 -3.00 4.37 10.59
C PHE A 98 -2.19 5.44 9.87
N SER A 99 -1.97 6.58 10.52
CA SER A 99 -1.14 7.65 9.98
C SER A 99 0.35 7.36 10.23
N SER A 100 1.22 7.99 9.44
CA SER A 100 2.67 7.91 9.66
C SER A 100 3.09 8.31 11.09
N SER A 101 2.37 9.24 11.73
CA SER A 101 2.56 9.61 13.15
C SER A 101 2.18 8.51 14.13
N ASP A 102 1.11 7.76 13.86
CA ASP A 102 0.67 6.64 14.73
C ASP A 102 1.69 5.50 14.69
N LEU A 103 2.26 5.27 13.50
CA LEU A 103 3.19 4.17 13.28
C LEU A 103 4.58 4.46 13.85
N LYS A 104 5.05 5.72 13.84
CA LYS A 104 6.29 6.10 14.53
C LYS A 104 6.25 5.87 16.04
N LYS A 105 5.07 5.96 16.67
CA LYS A 105 4.87 5.74 18.12
C LYS A 105 4.84 4.26 18.51
N ASN A 106 4.51 3.37 17.58
CA ASN A 106 4.40 1.92 17.80
C ASN A 106 5.72 1.15 17.55
N VAL A 107 6.78 1.86 17.13
CA VAL A 107 8.14 1.33 17.03
C VAL A 107 8.89 1.62 18.33
N LYS A 108 8.49 0.92 19.39
CA LYS A 108 9.30 0.63 20.58
C LYS A 108 9.12 -0.84 20.94
#